data_AF-A0A239X5A1-F1
#
_entry.id   AF-A0A239X5A1-F1
#
_cell.length_a   1.000
_cell.length_b   1.000
_cell.length_c   1.000
_cell.angle_alpha   90.00
_cell.angle_beta   90.00
_cell.angle_gamma   90.00
#
_symmetry.space_group_name_H-M   'P 1'
#
loop_
_entity.id
_entity.type
_entity.pdbx_description
1 polymer ?
#
loop_
_entity_poly.entity_id
_entity_poly.type
_entity_poly.pdbx_seq_one_letter_code
_entity_poly.pdbx_strand_id
1 'polypeptide(L)' 'MAAVGLGDFVWYSGTHEILLQGYNNGKTYVRDPYRDLLNGWYSISDLFSQQSWNSADRELGTPFIKVFKS' A
#
# COMPACT_ATOMS: atom_id res chain seq x y z
N MET A 1 -4.38 -2.40 4.73
CA MET A 1 -4.37 -2.40 3.28
C MET A 1 -4.11 -0.97 2.82
N ALA A 2 -3.64 -0.80 1.57
CA ALA A 2 -3.43 0.49 0.93
C ALA A 2 -3.60 0.38 -0.58
N ALA A 3 -4.26 1.39 -1.17
CA ALA A 3 -4.41 1.53 -2.61
C ALA A 3 -3.25 2.36 -3.17
N VAL A 4 -2.26 1.72 -3.79
CA VAL A 4 -1.07 2.39 -4.34
C VAL A 4 -1.23 2.67 -5.84
N GLY A 5 -0.65 3.78 -6.30
CA GLY A 5 -0.54 4.19 -7.69
C GLY A 5 0.85 3.90 -8.25
N LEU A 6 1.32 4.76 -9.16
CA LEU A 6 2.61 4.59 -9.84
C LEU A 6 3.78 4.45 -8.84
N GLY A 7 4.58 3.40 -9.03
CA GLY A 7 5.68 3.05 -8.13
C GLY A 7 6.07 1.57 -8.25
N ASP A 8 6.53 0.99 -7.14
CA ASP A 8 7.02 -0.39 -7.05
C ASP A 8 5.96 -1.42 -7.45
N PHE A 9 4.71 -1.12 -7.09
CA PHE A 9 3.55 -2.02 -7.25
C PHE A 9 2.80 -1.77 -8.57
N VAL A 10 2.91 -0.58 -9.17
CA VAL A 10 2.25 -0.22 -10.45
C VAL A 10 3.23 0.52 -11.36
N TRP A 11 3.64 -0.09 -12.46
CA TRP A 11 4.72 0.44 -13.33
C TRP A 11 4.24 1.18 -14.60
N TYR A 12 2.94 1.14 -14.92
CA TYR A 12 2.40 1.76 -16.13
C TYR A 12 1.14 2.60 -15.87
N SER A 13 0.05 1.96 -15.45
CA SER A 13 -1.23 2.64 -15.23
C SER A 13 -2.12 1.86 -14.28
N GLY A 14 -3.03 2.55 -13.61
CA GLY A 14 -4.00 1.95 -12.70
C GLY A 14 -3.61 2.11 -11.24
N THR A 15 -4.27 1.33 -10.40
CA THR A 15 -4.10 1.33 -8.94
C THR A 15 -4.06 -0.12 -8.48
N HIS A 16 -3.40 -0.37 -7.35
CA HIS A 16 -3.26 -1.72 -6.81
C HIS A 16 -3.50 -1.73 -5.31
N GLU A 17 -4.30 -2.69 -4.83
CA GLU A 17 -4.55 -2.86 -3.40
C GLU A 17 -3.54 -3.84 -2.80
N ILE A 18 -2.78 -3.37 -1.81
CA ILE A 18 -1.81 -4.19 -1.08
C ILE A 18 -2.25 -4.42 0.37
N LEU A 19 -1.96 -5.59 0.92
CA LEU A 19 -2.27 -5.89 2.32
C LEU A 19 -1.11 -5.46 3.22
N LEU A 20 -1.45 -4.81 4.34
CA LEU A 20 -0.49 -4.32 5.33
C LEU A 20 -0.65 -5.09 6.63
N GLN A 21 0.45 -5.64 7.14
CA GLN A 21 0.49 -6.47 8.34
C GLN A 21 1.60 -6.01 9.30
N GLY A 22 1.21 -5.75 10.54
CA GLY A 22 2.13 -5.39 11.62
C GLY A 22 2.77 -4.00 11.46
N TYR A 23 3.52 -3.61 12.47
CA TYR A 23 4.25 -2.36 12.51
C TYR A 23 5.59 -2.56 13.20
N ASN A 24 6.66 -2.05 12.59
CA ASN A 24 7.99 -2.07 13.18
C ASN A 24 8.77 -0.83 12.73
N ASN A 25 9.07 0.08 13.67
CA ASN A 25 9.95 1.23 13.46
C ASN A 25 9.67 2.02 12.15
N GLY A 26 8.42 2.48 11.98
CA GLY A 26 8.01 3.23 10.78
C GLY A 26 7.76 2.38 9.53
N LYS A 27 7.88 1.05 9.63
CA LYS A 27 7.63 0.11 8.54
C LYS A 27 6.41 -0.77 8.81
N THR A 28 5.82 -1.28 7.74
CA THR A 28 4.78 -2.33 7.76
C THR A 28 5.20 -3.45 6.84
N TYR A 29 4.81 -4.69 7.14
CA TYR A 29 4.97 -5.78 6.19
C TYR A 29 3.89 -5.68 5.12
N VAL A 30 4.29 -5.72 3.85
CA VAL A 30 3.40 -5.73 2.69
C VAL A 30 3.23 -7.15 2.20
N ARG A 31 1.98 -7.52 1.90
CA ARG A 31 1.65 -8.70 1.10
C ARG A 31 0.96 -8.25 -0.19
N ASP A 32 1.61 -8.53 -1.31
CA ASP A 32 1.12 -8.32 -2.66
C ASP A 32 0.73 -9.69 -3.27
N PRO A 33 -0.57 -10.02 -3.34
CA PRO A 33 -1.03 -11.29 -3.89
C PRO A 33 -0.84 -11.41 -5.41
N TYR A 34 -0.55 -10.30 -6.11
CA TYR A 34 -0.28 -10.32 -7.54
C TYR A 34 1.20 -10.57 -7.82
N ARG A 35 2.10 -10.07 -6.97
CA ARG A 35 3.56 -10.21 -7.13
C ARG A 35 4.22 -10.53 -5.79
N ASP A 36 4.28 -11.82 -5.46
CA ASP A 36 4.89 -12.30 -4.20
C ASP A 36 6.34 -11.84 -3.98
N LEU A 37 7.07 -11.53 -5.05
CA LEU A 37 8.44 -11.00 -5.01
C LEU A 37 8.52 -9.61 -4.36
N LEU A 38 7.41 -8.89 -4.24
CA LEU A 38 7.29 -7.58 -3.58
C LEU A 38 6.83 -7.69 -2.12
N ASN A 39 6.69 -8.91 -1.58
CA ASN A 39 6.39 -9.10 -0.17
C ASN A 39 7.60 -8.70 0.70
N GLY A 40 7.38 -7.88 1.73
CA GLY A 40 8.48 -7.45 2.60
C GLY A 40 8.15 -6.28 3.50
N TRP A 41 9.15 -5.79 4.24
CA TRP A 41 9.01 -4.62 5.11
C TRP A 41 9.27 -3.32 4.34
N TYR A 42 8.25 -2.50 4.19
CA TYR A 42 8.32 -1.20 3.50
C TYR A 42 8.16 -0.05 4.49
N SER A 43 8.83 1.07 4.22
CA SER A 43 8.58 2.31 4.96
C SER A 43 7.16 2.80 4.69
N ILE A 44 6.46 3.21 5.74
CA ILE A 44 5.13 3.83 5.60
C ILE A 44 5.22 5.12 4.77
N SER A 45 6.32 5.88 4.90
CA SER A 45 6.54 7.09 4.10
C SER A 45 6.64 6.79 2.60
N ASP A 46 7.30 5.69 2.26
CA ASP A 46 7.56 5.31 0.86
C ASP A 46 6.32 4.71 0.22
N LEU A 47 5.48 4.02 1.00
CA LEU A 47 4.15 3.62 0.56
C LEU A 47 3.24 4.84 0.34
N PHE A 48 3.31 5.84 1.22
CA PHE A 48 2.51 7.06 1.11
C PHE A 48 2.88 7.93 -0.09
N SER A 49 4.17 8.00 -0.46
CA SER A 49 4.57 8.70 -1.67
C SER A 49 4.05 8.03 -2.95
N GLN A 50 3.71 6.74 -2.87
CA GLN A 50 3.11 5.95 -3.94
C GLN A 50 1.58 5.86 -3.83
N GLN A 51 0.91 6.74 -3.08
CA GLN A 51 -0.55 6.65 -2.90
C GLN A 51 -1.31 6.75 -4.23
N SER A 52 -2.41 5.99 -4.35
CA SER A 52 -3.34 6.15 -5.46
C SER A 52 -3.99 7.54 -5.44
N TRP A 53 -4.09 8.14 -6.62
CA TRP A 53 -4.78 9.42 -6.85
C TRP A 53 -6.15 9.24 -7.52
N ASN A 54 -6.58 8.00 -7.76
CA ASN A 54 -7.91 7.72 -8.28
C ASN A 54 -8.97 8.18 -7.27
N SER A 55 -10.01 8.87 -7.74
CA SER A 55 -11.07 9.41 -6.88
C SER A 55 -11.80 8.32 -6.09
N ALA A 56 -11.96 7.12 -6.64
CA ALA A 56 -12.61 6.00 -5.97
C ALA A 56 -11.81 5.48 -4.76
N ASP A 57 -10.48 5.50 -4.85
CA ASP A 57 -9.60 5.03 -3.77
C ASP A 57 -9.50 6.05 -2.62
N ARG A 58 -9.98 7.29 -2.85
CA ARG A 58 -9.86 8.44 -1.94
C ARG A 58 -11.20 8.94 -1.44
N GLU A 59 -12.28 8.18 -1.64
CA GLU A 59 -13.60 8.56 -1.15
C GLU A 59 -13.58 8.79 0.38
N LEU A 60 -14.27 9.85 0.84
CA LEU A 60 -14.22 10.31 2.23
C LEU A 60 -14.57 9.18 3.21
N GLY A 61 -13.60 8.79 4.04
CA GLY A 61 -13.76 7.79 5.08
C GLY A 61 -12.99 6.49 4.86
N THR A 62 -12.39 6.27 3.68
CA THR A 62 -11.45 5.16 3.48
C THR A 62 -10.02 5.59 3.85
N PRO A 63 -9.40 5.00 4.88
CA PRO A 63 -8.01 5.30 5.20
C PRO A 63 -7.10 4.75 4.11
N PHE A 64 -6.22 5.59 3.55
CA PHE A 64 -5.20 5.16 2.59
C PHE A 64 -4.31 4.04 3.17
N ILE A 65 -3.99 4.09 4.47
CA ILE A 65 -3.30 2.99 5.18
C ILE A 65 -4.16 2.52 6.34
N LYS A 66 -4.51 1.24 6.34
CA LYS A 66 -5.10 0.54 7.48
C LYS A 66 -4.22 -0.61 7.93
N VAL A 67 -3.51 -0.45 9.03
CA VAL A 67 -2.70 -1.54 9.61
C VAL A 67 -3.56 -2.32 10.61
N PHE A 68 -3.61 -3.64 10.45
CA PHE A 68 -4.28 -4.51 11.41
C PHE A 68 -3.27 -5.02 12.43
N LYS A 69 -3.68 -5.06 13.70
CA LYS A 69 -2.92 -5.71 14.76
C LYS A 69 -3.12 -7.22 14.62
N SER A 70 -2.03 -7.97 14.48
CA SER A 70 -2.02 -9.43 14.54
C SER A 70 -2.10 -9.92 15.98
#